data_AF-A0A5C7QA81-F1
#
_entry.id   AF-A0A5C7QA81-F1
#
_cell.length_a   1.000
_cell.length_b   1.000
_cell.length_c   1.000
_cell.angle_alpha   90.00
_cell.angle_beta   90.00
_cell.angle_gamma   90.00
#
_symmetry.space_group_name_H-M   'P 1'
#
loop_
_entity.id
_entity.type
_entity.pdbx_description
1 polymer ?
#
loop_
_entity_poly.entity_id
_entity_poly.type
_entity_poly.pdbx_seq_one_letter_code
_entity_poly.pdbx_strand_id
1 'polypeptide(L)'
;MEDLNKPEMTAEEIKAENARLKAEVEAKTKQIGQAEHTIETLKSKAKTEVVAPEPKPEINVEGLRADIMAKVREELLPDVIEAALAAASTDPEEREKIRSEYQTAIVKTGLSKASIENDIRKAALIVRSEKNATMASEIAAAAHSSSATVSAGGATNQDRPEVKENWKRYLSANDLRYMTENKWPEERMKKAALAIKAENGL
;
A
#
# COMPACT_ATOMS: atom_id res chain seq x y z
N MET A 1 -15.23 -13.15 98.25
CA MET A 1 -16.68 -13.02 98.07
C MET A 1 -16.87 -11.95 97.04
N GLU A 2 -17.27 -12.32 95.84
CA GLU A 2 -17.70 -11.41 94.78
C GLU A 2 -18.91 -12.06 94.13
N ASP A 3 -20.06 -11.41 94.33
CA ASP A 3 -21.38 -11.93 94.01
C ASP A 3 -21.56 -12.06 92.49
N LEU A 4 -21.83 -13.28 92.02
CA LEU A 4 -22.34 -13.54 90.67
C LEU A 4 -23.82 -13.12 90.60
N ASN A 5 -24.07 -11.82 90.57
CA ASN A 5 -25.39 -11.28 90.31
C ASN A 5 -25.62 -11.22 88.79
N LYS A 6 -26.03 -12.34 88.18
CA LYS A 6 -26.66 -12.30 86.86
C LYS A 6 -28.09 -11.78 87.07
N PRO A 7 -28.53 -10.69 86.41
CA PRO A 7 -29.93 -10.32 86.47
C PRO A 7 -30.74 -11.45 85.83
N GLU A 8 -31.49 -12.19 86.66
CA GLU A 8 -32.52 -13.09 86.18
C GLU A 8 -33.58 -12.22 85.48
N MET A 9 -33.78 -12.42 84.18
CA MET A 9 -34.87 -11.77 83.46
C MET A 9 -36.17 -12.08 84.18
N THR A 10 -36.93 -11.04 84.50
CA THR A 10 -38.23 -11.17 85.14
C THR A 10 -39.17 -11.98 84.24
N ALA A 11 -40.18 -12.61 84.83
CA ALA A 11 -41.16 -13.40 84.07
C ALA A 11 -41.84 -12.59 82.95
N GLU A 12 -41.96 -11.27 83.13
CA GLU A 12 -42.49 -10.34 82.11
C GLU A 12 -41.51 -10.11 80.96
N GLU A 13 -40.20 -9.97 81.25
CA GLU A 13 -39.16 -9.85 80.23
C GLU A 13 -38.98 -11.14 79.42
N ILE A 14 -39.08 -12.31 80.05
CA ILE A 14 -39.07 -13.61 79.37
C ILE A 14 -40.28 -13.73 78.43
N LYS A 15 -41.46 -13.27 78.85
CA LYS A 15 -42.67 -13.29 78.03
C LYS A 15 -42.56 -12.33 76.83
N ALA A 16 -41.98 -11.15 77.03
CA ALA A 16 -41.73 -10.20 75.96
C ALA A 16 -40.71 -10.72 74.94
N GLU A 17 -39.61 -11.32 75.39
CA GLU A 17 -38.58 -11.87 74.50
C GLU A 17 -39.11 -13.08 73.71
N ASN A 18 -39.92 -13.95 74.34
CA ASN A 18 -40.60 -15.03 73.63
C ASN A 18 -41.57 -14.52 72.56
N ALA A 19 -42.29 -13.43 72.82
CA ALA A 19 -43.17 -12.82 71.82
C ALA A 19 -42.36 -12.22 70.65
N ARG A 20 -41.21 -11.59 70.94
CA ARG A 20 -40.29 -11.06 69.92
C ARG A 20 -39.72 -12.17 69.05
N LEU A 21 -39.23 -13.25 69.66
CA LEU A 21 -38.69 -14.41 68.94
C LEU A 21 -39.74 -15.11 68.09
N LYS A 22 -40.97 -15.24 68.59
CA LYS A 22 -42.08 -15.83 67.82
C LYS A 22 -42.41 -14.98 66.58
N ALA A 23 -42.46 -13.66 66.72
CA ALA A 23 -42.67 -12.75 65.60
C ALA A 23 -41.50 -12.81 64.58
N GLU A 24 -40.26 -12.95 65.05
CA GLU A 24 -39.09 -13.09 64.17
C GLU A 24 -39.12 -14.41 63.38
N VAL A 25 -39.50 -15.51 64.03
CA VAL A 25 -39.65 -16.82 63.38
C VAL A 25 -40.77 -16.79 62.34
N GLU A 26 -41.91 -16.15 62.64
CA GLU A 26 -43.02 -16.01 61.70
C GLU A 26 -42.63 -15.17 60.48
N ALA A 27 -41.90 -14.07 60.70
CA ALA A 27 -41.37 -13.23 59.63
C ALA A 27 -40.40 -14.00 58.71
N LYS A 28 -39.47 -14.77 59.29
CA LYS A 28 -38.53 -15.60 58.52
C LYS A 28 -39.24 -16.73 57.78
N THR A 29 -40.24 -17.36 58.38
CA THR A 29 -41.05 -18.41 57.75
C THR A 29 -41.78 -17.87 56.52
N LYS A 30 -42.35 -16.66 56.62
CA LYS A 30 -43.00 -15.99 55.49
C LYS A 30 -42.03 -15.65 54.37
N GLN A 31 -40.82 -15.20 54.70
CA GLN A 31 -39.77 -14.93 53.70
C GLN A 31 -39.32 -16.21 52.98
N ILE A 32 -39.17 -17.32 53.70
CA ILE A 32 -38.82 -18.63 53.12
C ILE A 32 -39.92 -19.08 52.16
N GLY A 33 -41.20 -19.02 52.56
CA GLY A 33 -42.30 -19.40 51.68
C GLY A 33 -42.40 -18.54 50.41
N GLN A 34 -42.08 -17.25 50.49
CA GLN A 34 -42.01 -16.36 49.31
C GLN A 34 -40.83 -16.71 48.40
N ALA A 35 -39.67 -17.04 48.97
CA ALA A 35 -38.50 -17.46 48.20
C ALA A 35 -38.75 -18.80 47.50
N GLU A 36 -39.37 -19.76 48.18
CA GLU A 36 -39.76 -21.06 47.62
C GLU A 36 -40.74 -20.91 46.44
N HIS A 37 -41.79 -20.10 46.62
CA HIS A 37 -42.74 -19.80 45.54
C HIS A 37 -42.08 -19.11 44.34
N THR A 38 -41.12 -18.21 44.60
CA THR A 38 -40.35 -17.53 43.54
C THR A 38 -39.47 -18.53 42.79
N ILE A 39 -38.79 -19.43 43.50
CA ILE A 39 -37.97 -20.49 42.90
C ILE A 39 -38.85 -21.42 42.06
N GLU A 40 -40.02 -21.82 42.55
CA GLU A 40 -40.94 -22.68 41.81
C GLU A 40 -41.49 -21.99 40.56
N THR A 41 -41.83 -20.70 40.66
CA THR A 41 -42.25 -19.89 39.50
C THR A 41 -41.14 -19.78 38.45
N LEU A 42 -39.90 -19.53 38.88
CA LEU A 42 -38.74 -19.46 37.97
C LEU A 42 -38.43 -20.82 37.33
N LYS A 43 -38.50 -21.92 38.09
CA LYS A 43 -38.34 -23.28 37.56
C LYS A 43 -39.45 -23.64 36.57
N SER A 44 -40.67 -23.20 36.83
CA SER A 44 -41.81 -23.41 35.93
C SER A 44 -41.62 -22.63 34.64
N LYS A 45 -41.25 -21.34 34.71
CA LYS A 45 -40.91 -20.53 33.53
C LYS A 45 -39.77 -21.14 32.71
N ALA A 46 -38.71 -21.60 33.38
CA ALA A 46 -37.58 -22.27 32.73
C ALA A 46 -37.97 -23.59 32.05
N LYS A 47 -39.00 -24.30 32.54
CA LYS A 47 -39.55 -25.50 31.88
C LYS A 47 -40.45 -25.16 30.68
N THR A 48 -41.16 -24.03 30.72
CA THR A 48 -42.04 -23.61 29.60
C THR A 48 -41.26 -22.92 28.47
N GLU A 49 -40.07 -22.35 28.75
CA GLU A 49 -39.17 -21.74 27.75
C GLU A 49 -38.16 -22.73 27.13
N VAL A 50 -38.45 -24.03 27.13
CA VAL A 50 -37.76 -24.97 26.22
C VAL A 50 -38.42 -24.88 24.84
N VAL A 51 -38.41 -23.67 24.27
CA VAL A 51 -38.39 -23.55 22.81
C VAL A 51 -37.01 -24.07 22.44
N ALA A 52 -36.95 -25.14 21.65
CA ALA A 52 -35.69 -25.63 21.09
C ALA A 52 -34.91 -24.41 20.59
N PRO A 53 -33.61 -24.26 20.93
CA PRO A 53 -32.85 -23.12 20.44
C PRO A 53 -33.06 -23.07 18.94
N GLU A 54 -33.68 -22.00 18.42
CA GLU A 54 -33.65 -21.77 16.99
C GLU A 54 -32.19 -21.88 16.60
N PRO A 55 -31.86 -22.72 15.59
CA PRO A 55 -30.48 -22.84 15.16
C PRO A 55 -30.04 -21.42 14.87
N LYS A 56 -29.06 -20.93 15.65
CA LYS A 56 -28.40 -19.66 15.34
C LYS A 56 -28.09 -19.73 13.85
N PRO A 57 -28.52 -18.75 13.03
CA PRO A 57 -28.20 -18.79 11.62
C PRO A 57 -26.70 -19.05 11.55
N GLU A 58 -26.30 -20.11 10.86
CA GLU A 58 -24.89 -20.41 10.62
C GLU A 58 -24.32 -19.17 9.93
N ILE A 59 -23.71 -18.29 10.73
CA ILE A 59 -22.98 -17.16 10.20
C ILE A 59 -21.80 -17.81 9.52
N ASN A 60 -21.86 -17.89 8.19
CA ASN A 60 -20.75 -18.32 7.38
C ASN A 60 -19.62 -17.30 7.57
N VAL A 61 -18.79 -17.53 8.59
CA VAL A 61 -17.73 -16.60 9.01
C VAL A 61 -16.73 -16.41 7.88
N GLU A 62 -16.44 -17.46 7.10
CA GLU A 62 -15.67 -17.34 5.86
C GLU A 62 -16.33 -16.41 4.83
N GLY A 63 -17.64 -16.55 4.61
CA GLY A 63 -18.41 -15.69 3.70
C GLY A 63 -18.41 -14.23 4.17
N LEU A 64 -18.67 -14.00 5.46
CA LEU A 64 -18.65 -12.66 6.05
C LEU A 64 -17.26 -12.03 5.98
N ARG A 65 -16.20 -12.81 6.22
CA ARG A 65 -14.82 -12.37 6.11
C ARG A 65 -14.45 -12.02 4.67
N ALA A 66 -14.89 -12.82 3.70
CA ALA A 66 -14.68 -12.53 2.29
C ALA A 66 -15.37 -11.23 1.88
N ASP A 67 -16.62 -11.03 2.31
CA ASP A 67 -17.40 -9.81 2.03
C ASP A 67 -16.79 -8.57 2.69
N ILE A 68 -16.34 -8.67 3.94
CA ILE A 68 -15.66 -7.57 4.64
C ILE A 68 -14.34 -7.24 3.93
N MET A 69 -13.54 -8.25 3.57
CA MET A 69 -12.29 -8.02 2.84
C MET A 69 -12.53 -7.43 1.45
N ALA A 70 -13.61 -7.81 0.77
CA ALA A 70 -14.02 -7.23 -0.50
C ALA A 70 -14.42 -5.75 -0.34
N LYS A 71 -15.23 -5.42 0.67
CA LYS A 71 -15.62 -4.03 0.97
C LYS A 71 -14.43 -3.16 1.37
N VAL A 72 -13.54 -3.67 2.21
CA VAL A 72 -12.31 -2.97 2.61
C VAL A 72 -11.41 -2.72 1.40
N ARG A 73 -11.33 -3.67 0.46
CA ARG A 73 -10.64 -3.46 -0.81
C ARG A 73 -11.32 -2.37 -1.64
N GLU A 74 -12.64 -2.40 -1.74
CA GLU A 74 -13.41 -1.47 -2.56
C GLU A 74 -13.36 -0.03 -2.01
N GLU A 75 -13.38 0.15 -0.69
CA GLU A 75 -13.31 1.48 -0.06
C GLU A 75 -11.89 2.05 0.02
N LEU A 76 -10.88 1.26 0.41
CA LEU A 76 -9.55 1.81 0.71
C LEU A 76 -8.58 1.79 -0.48
N LEU A 77 -8.75 0.87 -1.44
CA LEU A 77 -7.84 0.82 -2.59
C LEU A 77 -7.93 2.06 -3.50
N PRO A 78 -9.12 2.62 -3.81
CA PRO A 78 -9.22 3.79 -4.67
C PRO A 78 -8.41 4.97 -4.12
N ASP A 79 -8.58 5.29 -2.83
CA ASP A 79 -7.89 6.41 -2.19
C ASP A 79 -6.36 6.24 -2.20
N VAL A 80 -5.89 5.01 -1.95
CA VAL A 80 -4.45 4.70 -1.98
C VAL A 80 -3.90 4.81 -3.41
N ILE A 81 -4.66 4.35 -4.41
CA ILE A 81 -4.30 4.45 -5.82
C ILE A 81 -4.26 5.92 -6.25
N GLU A 82 -5.28 6.73 -5.92
CA GLU A 82 -5.32 8.16 -6.26
C GLU A 82 -4.18 8.93 -5.60
N ALA A 83 -3.89 8.66 -4.32
CA ALA A 83 -2.77 9.29 -3.64
C ALA A 83 -1.43 8.95 -4.30
N ALA A 84 -1.24 7.68 -4.70
CA ALA A 84 -0.04 7.24 -5.39
C ALA A 84 0.07 7.82 -6.82
N LEU A 85 -1.04 7.95 -7.56
CA LEU A 85 -1.08 8.62 -8.87
C LEU A 85 -0.75 10.11 -8.75
N ALA A 86 -1.32 10.80 -7.77
CA ALA A 86 -1.04 12.21 -7.49
C ALA A 86 0.42 12.44 -7.09
N ALA A 87 1.04 11.49 -6.38
CA ALA A 87 2.47 11.52 -6.08
C ALA A 87 3.35 11.22 -7.30
N ALA A 88 2.86 10.44 -8.27
CA ALA A 88 3.61 10.05 -9.46
C ALA A 88 3.73 11.19 -10.49
N SER A 89 2.66 11.96 -10.71
CA SER A 89 2.68 13.14 -11.58
C SER A 89 1.66 14.19 -11.15
N THR A 90 1.98 15.47 -11.35
CA THR A 90 1.07 16.59 -11.16
C THR A 90 0.19 16.85 -12.40
N ASP A 91 0.54 16.28 -13.55
CA ASP A 91 -0.20 16.45 -14.81
C ASP A 91 -1.41 15.49 -14.88
N PRO A 92 -2.65 15.98 -15.03
CA PRO A 92 -3.83 15.13 -15.18
C PRO A 92 -3.74 14.12 -16.33
N GLU A 93 -3.17 14.49 -17.48
CA GLU A 93 -3.11 13.59 -18.64
C GLU A 93 -2.07 12.48 -18.43
N GLU A 94 -0.90 12.82 -17.90
CA GLU A 94 0.12 11.83 -17.53
C GLU A 94 -0.42 10.86 -16.48
N ARG A 95 -1.14 11.36 -15.46
CA ARG A 95 -1.78 10.49 -14.45
C ARG A 95 -2.75 9.49 -15.05
N GLU A 96 -3.56 9.90 -16.02
CA GLU A 96 -4.53 8.99 -16.65
C GLU A 96 -3.82 7.91 -17.48
N LYS A 97 -2.73 8.26 -18.17
CA LYS A 97 -1.88 7.27 -18.84
C LYS A 97 -1.25 6.30 -17.84
N ILE A 98 -0.73 6.81 -16.71
CA ILE A 98 -0.17 5.97 -15.65
C ILE A 98 -1.23 5.03 -15.08
N ARG A 99 -2.46 5.52 -14.86
CA ARG A 99 -3.60 4.71 -14.42
C ARG A 99 -3.89 3.58 -15.42
N SER A 100 -3.93 3.91 -16.71
CA SER A 100 -4.13 2.92 -17.77
C SER A 100 -3.05 1.84 -17.73
N GLU A 101 -1.76 2.22 -17.74
CA GLU A 101 -0.65 1.28 -17.69
C GLU A 101 -0.63 0.43 -16.42
N TYR A 102 -0.99 1.02 -15.27
CA TYR A 102 -1.14 0.28 -14.02
C TYR A 102 -2.26 -0.77 -14.08
N GLN A 103 -3.33 -0.52 -14.84
CA GLN A 103 -4.45 -1.45 -14.99
C GLN A 103 -4.17 -2.56 -16.03
N THR A 104 -3.41 -2.28 -17.07
CA THR A 104 -3.24 -3.16 -18.24
C THR A 104 -1.88 -3.86 -18.29
N ALA A 105 -0.78 -3.15 -18.03
CA ALA A 105 0.58 -3.61 -18.26
C ALA A 105 1.29 -4.08 -16.98
N ILE A 106 0.94 -3.52 -15.82
CA ILE A 106 1.59 -3.86 -14.56
C ILE A 106 0.95 -5.08 -13.88
N VAL A 107 1.77 -6.10 -13.61
CA VAL A 107 1.39 -7.20 -12.72
C VAL A 107 1.39 -6.71 -11.27
N LYS A 108 0.22 -6.69 -10.65
CA LYS A 108 0.01 -6.24 -9.27
C LYS A 108 0.73 -7.17 -8.29
N THR A 109 1.66 -6.62 -7.52
CA THR A 109 2.52 -7.36 -6.59
C THR A 109 1.90 -7.57 -5.21
N GLY A 110 0.89 -6.79 -4.86
CA GLY A 110 0.17 -6.93 -3.60
C GLY A 110 -0.83 -5.82 -3.36
N LEU A 111 -1.53 -5.90 -2.24
CA LEU A 111 -2.57 -4.94 -1.82
C LEU A 111 -2.07 -3.95 -0.76
N SER A 112 -0.81 -4.07 -0.32
CA SER A 112 -0.25 -3.12 0.63
C SER A 112 -0.04 -1.77 -0.05
N LYS A 113 -0.13 -0.68 0.72
CA LYS A 113 0.16 0.67 0.24
C LYS A 113 1.51 0.74 -0.50
N ALA A 114 2.56 0.15 0.09
CA ALA A 114 3.88 0.12 -0.51
C ALA A 114 3.93 -0.67 -1.83
N SER A 115 3.18 -1.77 -1.94
CA SER A 115 3.06 -2.54 -3.18
C SER A 115 2.41 -1.71 -4.28
N ILE A 116 1.29 -1.05 -3.96
CA ILE A 116 0.53 -0.21 -4.90
C ILE A 116 1.37 0.98 -5.36
N GLU A 117 2.05 1.67 -4.45
CA GLU A 117 2.97 2.77 -4.78
C GLU A 117 4.11 2.31 -5.69
N ASN A 118 4.67 1.12 -5.44
CA ASN A 118 5.73 0.57 -6.28
C ASN A 118 5.24 0.21 -7.68
N ASP A 119 4.05 -0.38 -7.78
CA ASP A 119 3.48 -0.78 -9.06
C ASP A 119 3.04 0.44 -9.89
N ILE A 120 2.49 1.47 -9.26
CA ILE A 120 2.21 2.76 -9.92
C ILE A 120 3.51 3.45 -10.35
N ARG A 121 4.58 3.37 -9.55
CA ARG A 121 5.90 3.91 -9.95
C ARG A 121 6.44 3.19 -11.19
N LYS A 122 6.25 1.88 -11.31
CA LYS A 122 6.62 1.13 -12.53
C LYS A 122 5.80 1.60 -13.73
N ALA A 123 4.49 1.75 -13.59
CA ALA A 123 3.64 2.31 -14.65
C ALA A 123 4.12 3.70 -15.09
N ALA A 124 4.47 4.57 -14.14
CA ALA A 124 5.03 5.90 -14.43
C ALA A 124 6.34 5.86 -15.21
N LEU A 125 7.22 4.88 -14.92
CA LEU A 125 8.46 4.70 -15.67
C LEU A 125 8.18 4.27 -17.12
N ILE A 126 7.19 3.41 -17.35
CA ILE A 126 6.78 2.99 -18.70
C ILE A 126 6.30 4.21 -19.50
N VAL A 127 5.32 4.95 -18.99
CA VAL A 127 4.75 6.14 -19.66
C VAL A 127 5.84 7.17 -20.00
N ARG A 128 6.79 7.41 -19.09
CA ARG A 128 7.89 8.34 -19.33
C ARG A 128 8.90 7.81 -20.35
N SER A 129 9.16 6.51 -20.35
CA SER A 129 10.05 5.89 -21.33
C SER A 129 9.49 6.00 -22.74
N GLU A 130 8.17 5.82 -22.90
CA GLU A 130 7.48 6.00 -24.18
C GLU A 130 7.54 7.46 -24.65
N LYS A 131 7.27 8.42 -23.76
CA LYS A 131 7.37 9.85 -24.07
C LYS A 131 8.78 10.24 -24.50
N ASN A 132 9.80 9.71 -23.84
CA ASN A 132 11.19 9.96 -24.19
C ASN A 132 11.56 9.32 -25.54
N ALA A 133 11.04 8.12 -25.83
CA ALA A 133 11.27 7.44 -27.10
C ALA A 133 10.59 8.17 -28.26
N THR A 134 9.36 8.65 -28.10
CA THR A 134 8.67 9.45 -29.13
C THR A 134 9.39 10.77 -29.37
N MET A 135 9.80 11.47 -28.30
CA MET A 135 10.55 12.73 -28.43
C MET A 135 11.91 12.51 -29.11
N ALA A 136 12.62 11.43 -28.78
CA ALA A 136 13.87 11.08 -29.45
C ALA A 136 13.66 10.78 -30.94
N SER A 137 12.58 10.07 -31.29
CA SER A 137 12.21 9.80 -32.68
C SER A 137 11.84 11.07 -33.45
N GLU A 138 11.11 12.00 -32.83
CA GLU A 138 10.76 13.29 -33.42
C GLU A 138 11.99 14.16 -33.65
N ILE A 139 12.92 14.20 -32.70
CA ILE A 139 14.20 14.92 -32.84
C ILE A 139 15.04 14.29 -33.96
N ALA A 140 15.10 12.96 -34.05
CA ALA A 140 15.80 12.28 -35.13
C ALA A 140 15.18 12.59 -36.50
N ALA A 141 13.84 12.56 -36.60
CA ALA A 141 13.12 12.90 -37.83
C ALA A 141 13.34 14.38 -38.23
N ALA A 142 13.34 15.31 -37.27
CA ALA A 142 13.62 16.71 -37.49
C ALA A 142 15.09 16.96 -37.90
N ALA A 143 16.04 16.23 -37.33
CA ALA A 143 17.45 16.26 -37.73
C ALA A 143 17.65 15.74 -39.17
N HIS A 144 16.96 14.66 -39.53
CA HIS A 144 16.99 14.14 -40.89
C HIS A 144 16.34 15.09 -41.90
N SER A 145 15.19 15.69 -41.57
CA SER A 145 14.48 16.63 -42.46
C SER A 145 15.25 17.95 -42.65
N SER A 146 15.91 18.45 -41.60
CA SER A 146 16.80 19.61 -41.69
C SER A 146 18.06 19.33 -42.50
N SER A 147 18.62 18.11 -42.47
CA SER A 147 19.70 17.74 -43.39
C SER A 147 19.23 17.64 -44.85
N ALA A 148 17.98 17.21 -45.07
CA ALA A 148 17.41 17.07 -46.41
C ALA A 148 17.06 18.43 -47.06
N THR A 149 16.62 19.42 -46.28
CA THR A 149 16.35 20.78 -46.80
C THR A 149 17.62 21.58 -47.09
N VAL A 150 18.73 21.29 -46.39
CA VAL A 150 20.05 21.87 -46.72
C VAL A 150 20.61 21.27 -48.02
N SER A 151 20.16 20.09 -48.44
CA SER A 151 20.66 19.43 -49.66
C SER A 151 20.01 19.93 -50.97
N ALA A 152 18.96 20.76 -50.90
CA ALA A 152 18.27 21.32 -52.08
C ALA A 152 18.67 22.77 -52.41
N GLY A 153 19.47 23.43 -51.56
CA GLY A 153 20.00 24.78 -51.80
C GLY A 153 21.49 24.71 -52.08
N GLY A 154 21.91 25.05 -53.30
CA GLY A 154 23.30 24.97 -53.76
C GLY A 154 24.30 25.58 -52.78
N ALA A 155 25.28 24.78 -52.37
CA ALA A 155 26.49 25.25 -51.73
C ALA A 155 27.67 24.78 -52.58
N THR A 156 28.20 25.76 -53.31
CA THR A 156 29.55 25.80 -53.87
C THR A 156 30.56 25.03 -53.03
N ASN A 157 31.33 24.17 -53.70
CA ASN A 157 32.65 23.71 -53.28
C ASN A 157 33.37 24.82 -52.49
N GLN A 158 33.47 24.65 -51.18
CA GLN A 158 34.65 25.13 -50.48
C GLN A 158 35.53 23.92 -50.25
N ASP A 159 36.39 23.68 -51.25
CA ASP A 159 37.70 23.08 -51.05
C ASP A 159 38.37 23.81 -49.88
N ARG A 160 38.27 23.24 -48.68
CA ARG A 160 39.20 23.60 -47.61
C ARG A 160 40.53 22.93 -47.95
N PRO A 161 41.65 23.66 -47.88
CA PRO A 161 42.94 23.12 -48.25
C PRO A 161 43.24 21.90 -47.39
N GLU A 162 43.50 20.77 -48.04
CA GLU A 162 43.97 19.54 -47.42
C GLU A 162 45.42 19.77 -46.94
N VAL A 163 45.57 20.53 -45.86
CA VAL A 163 46.80 20.54 -45.09
C VAL A 163 46.95 19.09 -44.62
N LYS A 164 48.02 18.41 -45.05
CA LYS A 164 48.40 17.07 -44.57
C LYS A 164 48.75 17.15 -43.08
N GLU A 165 47.73 17.35 -42.27
CA GLU A 165 47.79 17.42 -40.82
C GLU A 165 48.04 16.01 -40.32
N ASN A 166 49.12 15.83 -39.57
CA ASN A 166 49.51 14.51 -39.07
C ASN A 166 48.54 14.10 -37.95
N TRP A 167 47.40 13.54 -38.35
CA TRP A 167 46.27 13.12 -37.51
C TRP A 167 46.69 12.25 -36.32
N LYS A 168 47.82 11.54 -36.43
CA LYS A 168 48.40 10.73 -35.34
C LYS A 168 48.77 11.56 -34.11
N ARG A 169 48.96 12.87 -34.24
CA ARG A 169 49.28 13.77 -33.11
C ARG A 169 48.10 13.96 -32.15
N TYR A 170 46.87 13.71 -32.59
CA TYR A 170 45.67 13.84 -31.75
C TYR A 170 45.33 12.55 -30.99
N LEU A 171 46.04 11.45 -31.27
CA LEU A 171 45.82 10.17 -30.60
C LEU A 171 46.91 9.94 -29.57
N SER A 172 46.53 9.44 -28.39
CA SER A 172 47.52 9.01 -27.41
C SER A 172 48.25 7.75 -27.90
N ALA A 173 49.42 7.46 -27.33
CA ALA A 173 50.16 6.24 -27.66
C ALA A 173 49.36 4.96 -27.38
N ASN A 174 48.48 4.98 -26.37
CA ASN A 174 47.61 3.85 -26.04
C ASN A 174 46.50 3.67 -27.08
N ASP A 175 45.91 4.77 -27.56
CA ASP A 175 44.85 4.73 -28.59
C ASP A 175 45.39 4.17 -29.91
N LEU A 176 46.58 4.65 -30.32
CA LEU A 176 47.25 4.14 -31.51
C LEU A 176 47.58 2.65 -31.39
N ARG A 177 48.06 2.21 -30.22
CA ARG A 177 48.39 0.79 -29.99
C ARG A 177 47.14 -0.08 -30.06
N TYR A 178 46.07 0.32 -29.37
CA TYR A 178 44.79 -0.40 -29.40
C TYR A 178 44.22 -0.49 -30.82
N MET A 179 44.21 0.61 -31.58
CA MET A 179 43.68 0.63 -32.95
C MET A 179 44.51 -0.23 -33.91
N THR A 180 45.83 -0.28 -33.70
CA THR A 180 46.75 -1.10 -34.53
C THR A 180 46.62 -2.59 -34.21
N GLU A 181 46.56 -2.95 -32.92
CA GLU A 181 46.36 -4.35 -32.47
C GLU A 181 45.01 -4.90 -32.96
N ASN A 182 43.98 -4.06 -33.01
CA ASN A 182 42.66 -4.41 -33.53
C ASN A 182 42.53 -4.24 -35.07
N LYS A 183 43.63 -3.98 -35.78
CA LYS A 183 43.69 -3.86 -37.25
C LYS A 183 42.67 -2.88 -37.84
N TRP A 184 42.49 -1.72 -37.21
CA TRP A 184 41.58 -0.71 -37.76
C TRP A 184 42.12 -0.17 -39.09
N PRO A 185 41.26 0.08 -40.09
CA PRO A 185 41.67 0.74 -41.31
C PRO A 185 42.07 2.20 -41.04
N GLU A 186 43.04 2.72 -41.78
CA GLU A 186 43.61 4.06 -41.54
C GLU A 186 42.55 5.16 -41.55
N GLU A 187 41.56 5.07 -42.44
CA GLU A 187 40.43 6.02 -42.52
C GLU A 187 39.59 6.06 -41.24
N ARG A 188 39.44 4.91 -40.56
CA ARG A 188 38.74 4.85 -39.28
C ARG A 188 39.56 5.46 -38.15
N MET A 189 40.89 5.27 -38.18
CA MET A 189 41.80 5.90 -37.22
C MET A 189 41.83 7.43 -37.40
N LYS A 190 41.87 7.92 -38.65
CA LYS A 190 41.77 9.35 -38.97
C LYS A 190 40.47 9.96 -38.44
N LYS A 191 39.34 9.28 -38.65
CA LYS A 191 38.04 9.75 -38.14
C LYS A 191 38.00 9.82 -36.61
N ALA A 192 38.60 8.85 -35.92
CA ALA A 192 38.72 8.87 -34.46
C ALA A 192 39.60 10.04 -33.97
N ALA A 193 40.74 10.27 -34.64
CA ALA A 193 41.62 11.40 -34.33
C ALA A 193 40.92 12.76 -34.50
N LEU A 194 40.12 12.92 -35.55
CA LEU A 194 39.34 14.15 -35.78
C LEU A 194 38.24 14.35 -34.74
N ALA A 195 37.60 13.28 -34.26
CA ALA A 195 36.62 13.36 -33.17
C ALA A 195 37.27 13.83 -31.87
N ILE A 196 38.45 13.28 -31.54
CA ILE A 196 39.21 13.68 -30.34
C ILE A 196 39.72 15.12 -30.45
N LYS A 197 40.12 15.57 -31.65
CA LYS A 197 40.47 16.97 -31.91
C LYS A 197 39.29 17.90 -31.64
N ALA A 198 38.10 17.55 -32.15
CA ALA A 198 36.88 18.34 -31.98
C ALA A 198 36.42 18.40 -30.51
N GLU A 199 36.55 17.30 -29.77
CA GLU A 199 36.21 17.21 -28.34
C GLU A 199 37.15 18.04 -27.47
N ASN A 200 38.44 18.10 -27.82
CA ASN A 200 39.44 18.89 -27.11
C ASN A 200 39.54 20.35 -27.56
N GLY A 201 38.78 20.77 -28.59
CA GLY A 201 38.79 22.13 -29.12
C GLY A 201 40.15 22.56 -29.73
N LEU A 202 40.92 21.59 -30.24
CA LEU A 202 42.28 21.77 -30.81
C LEU A 202 42.29 21.92 -32.34
#